data_AF-A0A5N7XWQ9-F1
#
_entry.id   AF-A0A5N7XWQ9-F1
#
_cell.length_a   1.000
_cell.length_b   1.000
_cell.length_c   1.000
_cell.angle_alpha   90.00
_cell.angle_beta   90.00
_cell.angle_gamma   90.00
#
_symmetry.space_group_name_H-M   'P 1'
#
loop_
_entity.id
_entity.type
_entity.pdbx_description
1 polymer ?
#
loop_
_entity_poly.entity_id
_entity_poly.type
_entity_poly.pdbx_seq_one_letter_code
_entity_poly.pdbx_strand_id
1 'polypeptide(L)'
;MRTLARLVGAALLGAAPLAIATDFGPSIYAGMTARFDTATTPPYQNPESELRVLLQSQKAHGARNHFCMLGYRWPDGMAFASVHWREGGLILRWHGGSDWADDEFEWYLNKAVDLRTGVIDADDPQGSTFLVTRRDANGTLEDCRRHGRQYLIEPFTPPPPPVAEDD
;
A
#
# COMPACT_ATOMS: atom_id res chain seq x y z
N MET A 1 -6.20 10.45 -74.83
CA MET A 1 -6.22 11.43 -73.73
C MET A 1 -6.56 10.69 -72.45
N ARG A 2 -5.74 10.85 -71.40
CA ARG A 2 -5.76 10.07 -70.15
C ARG A 2 -6.85 10.60 -69.21
N THR A 3 -7.69 9.72 -68.67
CA THR A 3 -8.65 10.06 -67.61
C THR A 3 -8.04 9.67 -66.25
N LEU A 4 -7.84 10.67 -65.39
CA LEU A 4 -7.26 10.53 -64.05
C LEU A 4 -8.18 9.72 -63.13
N ALA A 5 -7.63 8.69 -62.48
CA ALA A 5 -8.24 8.04 -61.32
C ALA A 5 -8.00 8.90 -60.07
N ARG A 6 -9.08 9.31 -59.39
CA ARG A 6 -9.04 9.94 -58.06
C ARG A 6 -8.93 8.85 -57.00
N LEU A 7 -7.78 8.80 -56.31
CA LEU A 7 -7.62 8.04 -55.07
C LEU A 7 -8.27 8.82 -53.92
N VAL A 8 -9.35 8.28 -53.36
CA VAL A 8 -9.93 8.75 -52.10
C VAL A 8 -9.15 8.07 -50.97
N GLY A 9 -8.24 8.82 -50.35
CA GLY A 9 -7.55 8.40 -49.14
C GLY A 9 -8.49 8.52 -47.93
N ALA A 10 -8.90 7.40 -47.35
CA ALA A 10 -9.60 7.38 -46.08
C ALA A 10 -8.59 7.60 -44.95
N ALA A 11 -8.60 8.79 -44.34
CA ALA A 11 -7.83 9.07 -43.14
C ALA A 11 -8.51 8.38 -41.94
N LEU A 12 -7.94 7.26 -41.49
CA LEU A 12 -8.29 6.64 -40.21
C LEU A 12 -7.75 7.51 -39.08
N LEU A 13 -8.59 8.41 -38.56
CA LEU A 13 -8.36 9.07 -37.29
C LEU A 13 -8.47 8.02 -36.18
N GLY A 14 -7.33 7.41 -35.82
CA GLY A 14 -7.24 6.56 -34.64
C GLY A 14 -7.52 7.40 -33.40
N ALA A 15 -8.69 7.22 -32.80
CA ALA A 15 -8.96 7.71 -31.46
C ALA A 15 -8.05 6.94 -30.49
N ALA A 16 -6.94 7.54 -30.08
CA ALA A 16 -6.17 7.03 -28.96
C ALA A 16 -7.10 7.01 -27.73
N PRO A 17 -7.21 5.89 -26.99
CA PRO A 17 -8.01 5.86 -25.78
C PRO A 17 -7.45 6.92 -24.82
N LEU A 18 -8.30 7.85 -24.40
CA LEU A 18 -7.98 8.75 -23.31
C LEU A 18 -7.69 7.87 -22.09
N ALA A 19 -6.43 7.82 -21.68
CA ALA A 19 -6.06 7.24 -20.39
C ALA A 19 -6.82 8.04 -19.33
N ILE A 20 -7.85 7.42 -18.73
CA ILE A 20 -8.49 7.98 -17.55
C ILE A 20 -7.37 8.03 -16.50
N ALA A 21 -6.93 9.24 -16.17
CA ALA A 21 -6.00 9.44 -15.07
C ALA A 21 -6.65 8.82 -13.83
N THR A 22 -5.95 7.86 -13.23
CA THR A 22 -6.38 7.25 -11.98
C THR A 22 -6.49 8.35 -10.93
N ASP A 23 -7.70 8.65 -10.47
CA ASP A 23 -7.87 9.57 -9.34
C ASP A 23 -7.55 8.83 -8.04
N PHE A 24 -6.63 9.39 -7.27
CA PHE A 24 -6.21 8.88 -5.97
C PHE A 24 -6.76 9.71 -4.81
N GLY A 25 -7.32 10.90 -5.07
CA GLY A 25 -7.67 11.84 -4.02
C GLY A 25 -6.46 12.25 -3.15
N PRO A 26 -6.72 12.82 -1.96
CA PRO A 26 -5.69 13.06 -0.96
C PRO A 26 -5.03 11.74 -0.54
N SER A 27 -3.71 11.76 -0.35
CA SER A 27 -2.99 10.57 0.06
C SER A 27 -1.62 10.93 0.61
N ILE A 28 -1.15 10.14 1.57
CA ILE A 28 0.21 10.21 2.12
C ILE A 28 1.27 9.76 1.08
N TYR A 29 0.83 9.21 -0.05
CA TYR A 29 1.65 8.66 -1.12
C TYR A 29 1.58 9.54 -2.38
N ALA A 30 2.32 10.65 -2.37
CA ALA A 30 2.43 11.53 -3.52
C ALA A 30 3.14 10.84 -4.71
N GLY A 31 2.67 11.12 -5.93
CA GLY A 31 3.34 10.73 -7.18
C GLY A 31 3.11 9.29 -7.65
N MET A 32 2.29 8.51 -6.94
CA MET A 32 1.87 7.19 -7.40
C MET A 32 1.05 7.27 -8.70
N THR A 33 1.19 6.26 -9.55
CA THR A 33 0.55 6.21 -10.88
C THR A 33 -0.39 5.03 -11.05
N ALA A 34 -0.26 3.99 -10.23
CA ALA A 34 -1.15 2.84 -10.27
C ALA A 34 -1.41 2.24 -8.89
N ARG A 35 -2.58 1.61 -8.75
CA ARG A 35 -2.89 0.67 -7.68
C ARG A 35 -2.58 -0.75 -8.13
N PHE A 36 -2.33 -1.65 -7.18
CA PHE A 36 -2.33 -3.09 -7.46
C PHE A 36 -2.97 -3.90 -6.33
N ASP A 37 -3.50 -5.06 -6.68
CA ASP A 37 -4.06 -6.02 -5.74
C ASP A 37 -2.94 -6.90 -5.17
N THR A 38 -2.75 -6.87 -3.86
CA THR A 38 -1.71 -7.64 -3.17
C THR A 38 -1.93 -9.15 -3.31
N ALA A 39 -3.17 -9.61 -3.48
CA ALA A 39 -3.47 -11.03 -3.61
C ALA A 39 -2.96 -11.66 -4.91
N THR A 40 -2.75 -10.85 -5.96
CA THR A 40 -2.36 -11.34 -7.30
C THR A 40 -0.98 -10.86 -7.74
N THR A 41 -0.35 -9.97 -6.97
CA THR A 41 0.90 -9.32 -7.36
C THR A 41 2.08 -9.85 -6.53
N PRO A 42 3.10 -10.48 -7.13
CA PRO A 42 4.32 -10.82 -6.40
C PRO A 42 5.12 -9.55 -6.02
N PRO A 43 5.86 -9.56 -4.90
CA PRO A 43 5.96 -10.63 -3.90
C PRO A 43 4.92 -10.50 -2.76
N TYR A 44 3.83 -9.77 -2.96
CA TYR A 44 2.84 -9.42 -1.93
C TYR A 44 1.80 -10.52 -1.65
N GLN A 45 1.96 -11.69 -2.25
CA GLN A 45 1.04 -12.80 -2.07
C GLN A 45 1.22 -13.39 -0.66
N ASN A 46 0.12 -13.86 -0.07
CA ASN A 46 0.09 -14.45 1.28
C ASN A 46 0.48 -13.49 2.43
N PRO A 47 -0.14 -12.30 2.54
CA PRO A 47 0.21 -11.33 3.60
C PRO A 47 -0.08 -11.81 5.02
N GLU A 48 -0.87 -12.88 5.19
CA GLU A 48 -1.30 -13.35 6.51
C GLU A 48 -0.15 -13.78 7.42
N SER A 49 0.95 -14.32 6.88
CA SER A 49 2.14 -14.65 7.66
C SER A 49 2.80 -13.39 8.22
N GLU A 50 3.02 -12.39 7.36
CA GLU A 50 3.65 -11.12 7.74
C GLU A 50 2.78 -10.33 8.73
N LEU A 51 1.46 -10.32 8.53
CA LEU A 51 0.53 -9.71 9.48
C LEU A 51 0.62 -10.37 10.87
N ARG A 52 0.84 -11.70 10.95
CA ARG A 52 1.06 -12.38 12.23
C ARG A 52 2.39 -11.98 12.87
N VAL A 53 3.46 -11.81 12.08
CA VAL A 53 4.75 -11.31 12.60
C VAL A 53 4.59 -9.92 13.20
N LEU A 54 3.93 -9.00 12.48
CA LEU A 54 3.60 -7.67 12.99
C LEU A 54 2.83 -7.74 14.32
N LEU A 55 1.77 -8.54 14.38
CA LEU A 55 0.96 -8.70 15.59
C LEU A 55 1.72 -9.35 16.75
N GLN A 56 2.67 -10.24 16.46
CA GLN A 56 3.53 -10.84 17.47
C GLN A 56 4.48 -9.79 18.06
N SER A 57 5.20 -9.04 17.22
CA SER A 57 6.10 -7.97 17.66
C SER A 57 5.36 -6.92 18.50
N GLN A 58 4.18 -6.50 18.05
CA GLN A 58 3.36 -5.49 18.73
C GLN A 58 2.53 -6.05 19.89
N LYS A 59 2.73 -7.33 20.27
CA LYS A 59 2.01 -8.02 21.35
C LYS A 59 0.48 -7.94 21.22
N ALA A 60 -0.03 -7.91 20.00
CA ALA A 60 -1.44 -7.77 19.66
C ALA A 60 -2.09 -9.08 19.15
N HIS A 61 -1.35 -10.18 19.13
CA HIS A 61 -1.80 -11.51 18.67
C HIS A 61 -2.92 -12.14 19.52
N GLY A 62 -3.14 -11.67 20.75
CA GLY A 62 -4.21 -12.16 21.63
C GLY A 62 -5.61 -11.60 21.32
N ALA A 63 -5.73 -10.68 20.35
CA ALA A 63 -6.97 -10.04 19.97
C ALA A 63 -7.27 -10.23 18.49
N ARG A 64 -8.53 -9.99 18.12
CA ARG A 64 -8.95 -9.92 16.72
C ARG A 64 -8.45 -8.62 16.10
N ASN A 65 -7.80 -8.72 14.95
CA ASN A 65 -7.20 -7.57 14.26
C ASN A 65 -7.69 -7.48 12.80
N HIS A 66 -7.98 -6.26 12.36
CA HIS A 66 -8.48 -5.96 11.03
C HIS A 66 -7.48 -5.12 10.28
N PHE A 67 -7.24 -5.54 9.04
CA PHE A 67 -6.34 -4.85 8.14
C PHE A 67 -7.02 -4.54 6.83
N CYS A 68 -6.59 -3.43 6.23
CA CYS A 68 -6.82 -3.16 4.82
C CYS A 68 -5.46 -3.04 4.12
N MET A 69 -5.30 -3.69 2.97
CA MET A 69 -4.08 -3.61 2.19
C MET A 69 -4.36 -3.17 0.76
N LEU A 70 -3.56 -2.23 0.27
CA LEU A 70 -3.61 -1.76 -1.11
C LEU A 70 -2.19 -1.46 -1.60
N GLY A 71 -1.86 -1.99 -2.78
CA GLY A 71 -0.59 -1.76 -3.43
C GLY A 71 -0.55 -0.46 -4.22
N TYR A 72 0.59 0.22 -4.21
CA TYR A 72 0.84 1.42 -5.03
C TYR A 72 2.14 1.28 -5.83
N ARG A 73 2.16 1.85 -7.04
CA ARG A 73 3.35 1.92 -7.91
C ARG A 73 3.67 3.37 -8.29
N TRP A 74 4.96 3.63 -8.45
CA TRP A 74 5.50 4.91 -8.93
C TRP A 74 6.10 4.78 -10.34
N PRO A 75 6.32 5.91 -11.05
CA PRO A 75 6.92 5.91 -12.39
C PRO A 75 8.30 5.27 -12.49
N ASP A 76 9.07 5.30 -11.40
CA ASP A 76 10.43 4.74 -11.31
C ASP A 76 10.45 3.23 -11.06
N GLY A 77 9.28 2.60 -10.95
CA GLY A 77 9.14 1.17 -10.67
C GLY A 77 9.10 0.82 -9.19
N MET A 78 9.25 1.81 -8.28
CA MET A 78 9.03 1.58 -6.85
C MET A 78 7.59 1.09 -6.62
N ALA A 79 7.46 0.09 -5.74
CA ALA A 79 6.18 -0.44 -5.33
C ALA A 79 6.23 -0.89 -3.86
N PHE A 80 5.10 -0.73 -3.17
CA PHE A 80 4.85 -1.36 -1.87
C PHE A 80 3.35 -1.46 -1.62
N ALA A 81 2.97 -2.35 -0.71
CA ALA A 81 1.65 -2.40 -0.12
C ALA A 81 1.57 -1.42 1.07
N SER A 82 0.55 -0.58 1.07
CA SER A 82 0.13 0.14 2.26
C SER A 82 -0.74 -0.77 3.12
N VAL A 83 -0.35 -0.97 4.37
CA VAL A 83 -1.04 -1.85 5.33
C VAL A 83 -1.65 -1.01 6.41
N HIS A 84 -2.97 -0.96 6.46
CA HIS A 84 -3.72 -0.21 7.46
C HIS A 84 -4.13 -1.16 8.57
N TRP A 85 -3.56 -1.00 9.76
CA TRP A 85 -3.94 -1.76 10.93
C TRP A 85 -4.90 -0.94 11.79
N ARG A 86 -6.17 -1.37 11.87
CA ARG A 86 -7.22 -0.59 12.52
C ARG A 86 -7.03 -0.52 14.04
N GLU A 87 -6.86 -1.67 14.69
CA GLU A 87 -6.77 -1.75 16.15
C GLU A 87 -5.44 -1.16 16.67
N GLY A 88 -4.36 -1.29 15.90
CA GLY A 88 -3.08 -0.62 16.18
C GLY A 88 -3.06 0.85 15.80
N GLY A 89 -3.99 1.33 14.98
CA GLY A 89 -4.03 2.71 14.51
C GLY A 89 -2.79 3.10 13.71
N LEU A 90 -2.31 2.22 12.84
CA LEU A 90 -1.08 2.41 12.05
C LEU A 90 -1.34 2.30 10.55
N ILE A 91 -0.58 3.07 9.76
CA ILE A 91 -0.36 2.81 8.34
C ILE A 91 1.11 2.42 8.15
N LEU A 92 1.36 1.20 7.69
CA LEU A 92 2.69 0.64 7.45
C LEU A 92 2.96 0.50 5.95
N ARG A 93 4.24 0.45 5.58
CA ARG A 93 4.68 0.03 4.24
C ARG A 93 5.21 -1.39 4.33
N TRP A 94 4.82 -2.22 3.38
CA TRP A 94 5.33 -3.59 3.20
C TRP A 94 5.80 -3.74 1.77
N HIS A 95 7.06 -4.10 1.54
CA HIS A 95 7.64 -4.23 0.19
C HIS A 95 7.45 -5.65 -0.39
N GLY A 96 6.87 -6.56 0.40
CA GLY A 96 6.40 -7.89 0.02
C GLY A 96 7.29 -8.99 0.61
N GLY A 97 7.11 -10.24 0.20
CA GLY A 97 7.96 -11.33 0.67
C GLY A 97 7.94 -11.48 2.19
N SER A 98 9.13 -11.63 2.79
CA SER A 98 9.34 -11.82 4.23
C SER A 98 9.92 -10.58 4.92
N ASP A 99 9.76 -9.38 4.34
CA ASP A 99 10.39 -8.14 4.85
C ASP A 99 10.15 -7.88 6.34
N TRP A 100 9.02 -8.34 6.90
CA TRP A 100 8.71 -8.14 8.30
C TRP A 100 9.18 -9.28 9.21
N ALA A 101 9.55 -10.43 8.64
CA ALA A 101 10.26 -11.49 9.34
C ALA A 101 11.78 -11.26 9.37
N ASP A 102 12.29 -10.30 8.58
CA ASP A 102 13.70 -9.97 8.50
C ASP A 102 14.15 -9.03 9.65
N ASP A 103 15.46 -8.88 9.83
CA ASP A 103 16.09 -8.06 10.88
C ASP A 103 15.80 -6.56 10.73
N GLU A 104 15.33 -6.13 9.56
CA GLU A 104 14.91 -4.76 9.28
C GLU A 104 13.48 -4.42 9.72
N PHE A 105 12.70 -5.35 10.27
CA PHE A 105 11.30 -5.10 10.65
C PHE A 105 11.11 -3.84 11.52
N GLU A 106 11.95 -3.67 12.53
CA GLU A 106 11.91 -2.50 13.42
C GLU A 106 12.15 -1.19 12.66
N TRP A 107 12.96 -1.20 11.60
CA TRP A 107 13.15 -0.03 10.74
C TRP A 107 11.86 0.33 10.01
N TYR A 108 11.17 -0.65 9.41
CA TYR A 108 9.90 -0.42 8.73
C TYR A 108 8.81 0.06 9.68
N LEU A 109 8.74 -0.53 10.88
CA LEU A 109 7.79 -0.13 11.91
C LEU A 109 8.03 1.31 12.39
N ASN A 110 9.29 1.73 12.57
CA ASN A 110 9.63 3.11 12.93
C ASN A 110 9.28 4.14 11.85
N LYS A 111 9.00 3.70 10.61
CA LYS A 111 8.50 4.53 9.51
C LYS A 111 6.98 4.48 9.34
N ALA A 112 6.29 3.70 10.17
CA ALA A 112 4.84 3.66 10.17
C ALA A 112 4.26 5.03 10.56
N VAL A 113 3.11 5.36 9.98
CA VAL A 113 2.33 6.52 10.40
C VAL A 113 1.43 6.10 11.54
N ASP A 114 1.71 6.62 12.74
CA ASP A 114 0.78 6.51 13.87
C ASP A 114 -0.37 7.48 13.67
N LEU A 115 -1.58 6.95 13.51
CA LEU A 115 -2.79 7.76 13.24
C LEU A 115 -3.26 8.57 14.45
N ARG A 116 -2.78 8.25 15.65
CA ARG A 116 -3.10 8.93 16.91
C ARG A 116 -2.12 10.06 17.20
N THR A 117 -0.84 9.86 16.92
CA THR A 117 0.24 10.79 17.32
C THR A 117 1.03 11.41 16.16
N GLY A 118 1.10 10.73 15.01
CA GLY A 118 1.88 11.13 13.82
C GLY A 118 1.10 11.91 12.77
N VAL A 119 -0.13 12.33 13.10
CA VAL A 119 -1.04 13.02 12.17
C VAL A 119 -1.39 14.40 12.71
N ILE A 120 -1.22 15.43 11.88
CA ILE A 120 -1.49 16.83 12.23
C ILE A 120 -2.77 17.36 11.59
N ASP A 121 -3.44 18.26 12.30
CA ASP A 121 -4.56 19.05 11.80
C ASP A 121 -4.05 20.33 11.15
N ALA A 122 -3.48 20.19 9.94
CA ALA A 122 -3.00 21.29 9.10
C ALA A 122 -3.22 20.96 7.62
N ASP A 123 -3.24 21.99 6.78
CA ASP A 123 -3.42 21.84 5.32
C ASP A 123 -2.13 21.41 4.59
N ASP A 124 -0.97 21.66 5.19
CA ASP A 124 0.36 21.35 4.63
C ASP A 124 1.30 20.88 5.76
N PRO A 125 2.09 19.80 5.58
CA PRO A 125 3.16 19.41 6.51
C PRO A 125 4.32 20.41 6.59
N GLN A 126 4.29 21.52 5.82
CA GLN A 126 5.28 22.60 5.80
C GLN A 126 6.69 22.09 5.49
N GLY A 127 6.79 21.16 4.54
CA GLY A 127 8.06 20.55 4.13
C GLY A 127 8.63 19.52 5.11
N SER A 128 7.94 19.19 6.20
CA SER A 128 8.33 18.09 7.08
C SER A 128 8.23 16.74 6.34
N THR A 129 9.27 15.93 6.44
CA THR A 129 9.29 14.56 5.93
C THR A 129 8.70 13.54 6.92
N PHE A 130 8.34 13.99 8.12
CA PHE A 130 7.82 13.14 9.20
C PHE A 130 6.34 13.37 9.51
N LEU A 131 5.82 14.56 9.22
CA LEU A 131 4.44 14.91 9.53
C LEU A 131 3.52 14.56 8.36
N VAL A 132 2.37 13.98 8.70
CA VAL A 132 1.32 13.63 7.75
C VAL A 132 0.07 14.41 8.11
N THR A 133 -0.59 15.02 7.12
CA THR A 133 -1.85 15.72 7.38
C THR A 133 -2.98 14.72 7.66
N ARG A 134 -3.95 15.10 8.50
CA ARG A 134 -5.14 14.27 8.73
C ARG A 134 -5.91 14.02 7.46
N ARG A 135 -5.95 15.00 6.56
CA ARG A 135 -6.59 14.90 5.25
C ARG A 135 -5.98 13.77 4.42
N ASP A 136 -4.66 13.74 4.31
CA ASP A 136 -3.95 12.76 3.48
C ASP A 136 -4.01 11.36 4.10
N ALA A 137 -3.85 11.26 5.42
CA ALA A 137 -4.01 9.98 6.14
C ALA A 137 -5.41 9.40 5.91
N ASN A 138 -6.47 10.21 6.11
CA ASN A 138 -7.84 9.78 5.87
C ASN A 138 -8.11 9.44 4.40
N GLY A 139 -7.52 10.19 3.47
CA GLY A 139 -7.63 9.90 2.04
C GLY A 139 -7.01 8.55 1.68
N THR A 140 -5.82 8.24 2.19
CA THR A 140 -5.20 6.93 2.03
C THR A 140 -6.06 5.81 2.64
N LEU A 141 -6.58 5.99 3.86
CA LEU A 141 -7.48 5.01 4.51
C LEU A 141 -8.74 4.74 3.68
N GLU A 142 -9.36 5.80 3.16
CA GLU A 142 -10.54 5.73 2.31
C GLU A 142 -10.25 5.04 0.97
N ASP A 143 -9.08 5.27 0.38
CA ASP A 143 -8.67 4.63 -0.86
C ASP A 143 -8.59 3.11 -0.70
N CYS A 144 -7.97 2.66 0.39
CA CYS A 144 -7.94 1.24 0.72
C CYS A 144 -9.34 0.70 1.03
N ARG A 145 -10.21 1.46 1.72
CA ARG A 145 -11.61 1.02 1.94
C ARG A 145 -12.35 0.75 0.64
N ARG A 146 -12.07 1.52 -0.42
CA ARG A 146 -12.72 1.40 -1.73
C ARG A 146 -12.10 0.33 -2.63
N HIS A 147 -10.78 0.20 -2.60
CA HIS A 147 -10.03 -0.55 -3.61
C HIS A 147 -9.13 -1.64 -3.04
N GLY A 148 -8.89 -1.61 -1.73
CA GLY A 148 -8.01 -2.54 -1.03
C GLY A 148 -8.68 -3.84 -0.61
N ARG A 149 -7.85 -4.81 -0.29
CA ARG A 149 -8.25 -6.10 0.27
C ARG A 149 -8.37 -5.99 1.78
N GLN A 150 -9.44 -6.53 2.33
CA GLN A 150 -9.66 -6.59 3.78
C GLN A 150 -9.17 -7.93 4.32
N TYR A 151 -8.45 -7.90 5.44
CA TYR A 151 -7.99 -9.08 6.14
C TYR A 151 -8.47 -9.04 7.59
N LEU A 152 -8.84 -10.22 8.09
CA LEU A 152 -9.17 -10.46 9.48
C LEU A 152 -8.20 -11.50 10.01
N ILE A 153 -7.42 -11.12 11.02
CA ILE A 153 -6.55 -12.04 11.76
C ILE A 153 -7.22 -12.32 13.09
N GLU A 154 -7.70 -13.55 13.26
CA GLU A 154 -8.22 -14.01 14.54
C GLU A 154 -7.07 -14.21 15.55
N PRO A 155 -7.36 -14.16 16.87
CA PRO A 155 -6.38 -14.43 17.90
C PRO A 155 -5.63 -15.73 17.65
N PHE A 156 -4.33 -15.74 17.93
CA PHE A 156 -3.48 -16.92 17.75
C PHE A 156 -2.41 -17.01 18.83
N THR A 157 -1.92 -18.22 19.05
CA THR A 157 -0.76 -18.47 19.91
C THR A 157 0.50 -18.45 19.03
N PRO A 158 1.45 -17.54 19.27
CA PRO A 158 2.72 -17.54 18.56
C PRO A 158 3.48 -18.85 18.79
N PRO A 159 4.33 -19.29 17.82
CA PRO A 159 5.21 -20.41 18.07
C PRO A 159 6.14 -20.10 19.27
N PRO A 160 6.54 -21.12 20.05
CA PRO A 160 7.52 -20.92 21.10
C PRO A 160 8.81 -20.33 20.50
N PRO A 161 9.53 -19.48 21.25
CA PRO A 161 10.82 -18.96 20.79
C PRO A 161 11.76 -20.13 20.46
N PRO A 162 12.69 -19.97 19.50
CA PRO A 162 13.71 -20.96 19.24
C PRO A 162 14.43 -21.30 20.55
N VAL A 163 14.58 -22.59 20.84
CA VAL A 163 15.42 -23.02 21.96
C VAL A 163 16.83 -22.58 21.60
N ALA A 164 17.48 -21.78 22.45
CA ALA A 164 18.88 -21.47 22.25
C ALA A 164 19.64 -22.81 22.21
N GLU A 165 20.27 -23.11 21.07
CA GLU A 165 21.28 -24.16 21.04
C GLU A 165 22.46 -23.60 21.84
N ASP A 166 22.65 -24.14 23.05
CA ASP A 166 23.85 -23.87 23.84
C ASP A 166 25.05 -24.44 23.07
N ASP A 167 25.85 -23.55 22.46
CA ASP A 167 27.19 -23.86 21.92
C ASP A 167 28.21 -24.11 23.05
#